data_AF-A0A7C6UXI6-F1
#
_entry.id   AF-A0A7C6UXI6-F1
#
_cell.length_a   1.000
_cell.length_b   1.000
_cell.length_c   1.000
_cell.angle_alpha   90.00
_cell.angle_beta   90.00
_cell.angle_gamma   90.00
#
_symmetry.space_group_name_H-M   'P 1'
#
loop_
_entity.id
_entity.type
_entity.pdbx_description
1 polymer ?
#
loop_
_entity_poly.entity_id
_entity_poly.type
_entity_poly.pdbx_seq_one_letter_code
_entity_poly.pdbx_strand_id
1 'polypeptide(L)'
;MRDLKIGDIVARKSYDQDVFFKVTGIRKEGQKNIVTLKGITYRLEADAPEEDLIVQPASKVREYRNKCCILAEKKTRAFMSSRIRQNLKKGYYRSTSKELPGKYARPGKILHIDGDQDYLETCLNEYRKLALDIVGEYIPEKKQPSEVYNLLQKYKPDILILTGHDGIIKSGGDYGNINNYRHSKHFVDAVKEARRYDSDLNGLFIFAGACQSFYKELIKAGANFASSPNRILIHALDPVYVCRKVAFTGINKLLSPKDIINDTISGSEGIGGVQSFGKYRDGFPAEPYNN
;
A
#
# COMPACT_ATOMS: atom_id res chain seq x y z
N MET A 1 -16.62 13.28 31.98
CA MET A 1 -16.06 12.67 30.75
C MET A 1 -14.98 13.60 30.24
N ARG A 2 -13.85 13.07 29.78
CA ARG A 2 -12.79 13.90 29.19
C ARG A 2 -13.29 14.39 27.83
N ASP A 3 -13.16 15.69 27.56
CA ASP A 3 -13.49 16.26 26.25
C ASP A 3 -12.65 15.61 25.16
N LEU A 4 -13.27 15.27 24.03
CA LEU A 4 -12.61 14.68 22.88
C LEU A 4 -11.66 15.70 22.23
N LYS A 5 -10.42 15.28 21.93
CA LYS A 5 -9.40 16.15 21.33
C LYS A 5 -8.81 15.54 20.08
N ILE A 6 -8.29 16.40 19.21
CA ILE A 6 -7.46 15.98 18.07
C ILE A 6 -6.26 15.18 18.59
N GLY A 7 -5.99 14.04 17.97
CA GLY A 7 -4.95 13.10 18.38
C GLY A 7 -5.42 11.99 19.32
N ASP A 8 -6.61 12.09 19.92
CA ASP A 8 -7.17 11.00 20.71
C ASP A 8 -7.44 9.78 19.80
N ILE A 9 -7.26 8.58 20.37
CA ILE A 9 -7.59 7.32 19.69
C ILE A 9 -8.95 6.85 20.18
N VAL A 10 -9.86 6.64 19.24
CA VAL A 10 -11.26 6.30 19.49
C VAL A 10 -11.67 5.04 18.74
N ALA A 11 -12.77 4.44 19.17
CA ALA A 11 -13.50 3.45 18.38
C ALA A 11 -14.98 3.87 18.27
N ARG A 12 -15.68 3.37 17.26
CA ARG A 12 -17.09 3.71 17.02
C ARG A 12 -18.01 2.69 17.69
N LYS A 13 -19.02 3.17 18.42
CA LYS A 13 -20.01 2.32 19.09
C LYS A 13 -20.91 1.62 18.08
N SER A 14 -21.30 2.33 17.02
CA SER A 14 -22.16 1.81 15.94
C SER A 14 -21.53 0.69 15.11
N TYR A 15 -20.23 0.41 15.28
CA TYR A 15 -19.48 -0.64 14.58
C TYR A 15 -18.79 -1.58 15.57
N ASP A 16 -19.39 -1.81 16.75
CA ASP A 16 -18.90 -2.75 17.76
C ASP A 16 -17.44 -2.52 18.21
N GLN A 17 -16.92 -1.30 18.02
CA GLN A 17 -15.52 -0.93 18.30
C GLN A 17 -14.49 -1.77 17.52
N ASP A 18 -14.85 -2.22 16.31
CA ASP A 18 -14.05 -3.07 15.43
C ASP A 18 -12.74 -2.42 14.92
N VAL A 19 -12.80 -1.12 14.64
CA VAL A 19 -11.69 -0.32 14.11
C VAL A 19 -11.37 0.84 15.03
N PHE A 20 -10.07 1.02 15.26
CA PHE A 20 -9.56 2.14 16.03
C PHE A 20 -9.12 3.26 15.08
N PHE A 21 -9.44 4.49 15.46
CA PHE A 21 -9.21 5.68 14.67
C PHE A 21 -8.49 6.75 15.49
N LYS A 22 -7.65 7.53 14.84
CA LYS A 22 -7.11 8.79 15.36
C LYS A 22 -8.05 9.92 14.96
N VAL A 23 -8.39 10.78 15.93
CA VAL A 23 -9.14 12.01 15.65
C VAL A 23 -8.24 13.00 14.93
N THR A 24 -8.66 13.45 13.75
CA THR A 24 -7.87 14.36 12.91
C THR A 24 -8.54 15.71 12.67
N GLY A 25 -9.86 15.78 12.86
CA GLY A 25 -10.60 17.02 12.77
C GLY A 25 -11.90 16.94 13.56
N ILE A 26 -12.36 18.07 14.07
CA ILE A 26 -13.65 18.23 14.75
C ILE A 26 -14.31 19.45 14.13
N ARG A 27 -15.50 19.28 13.57
CA ARG A 27 -16.30 20.36 12.96
C ARG A 27 -17.70 20.39 13.55
N LYS A 28 -18.30 21.58 13.61
CA LYS A 28 -19.69 21.75 14.04
C LYS A 28 -20.62 21.69 12.82
N GLU A 29 -21.59 20.80 12.85
CA GLU A 29 -22.70 20.76 11.91
C GLU A 29 -24.01 20.94 12.70
N GLY A 30 -24.54 22.17 12.70
CA GLY A 30 -25.67 22.54 13.53
C GLY A 30 -25.34 22.44 15.02
N GLN A 31 -26.09 21.61 15.75
CA GLN A 31 -25.87 21.36 17.19
C GLN A 31 -24.95 20.17 17.47
N LYS A 32 -24.51 19.43 16.44
CA LYS A 32 -23.68 18.23 16.61
C LYS A 32 -22.24 18.47 16.19
N ASN A 33 -21.32 17.89 16.94
CA ASN A 33 -19.92 17.80 16.53
C ASN A 33 -19.75 16.58 15.63
N ILE A 34 -19.28 16.79 14.40
CA ILE A 34 -18.86 15.72 13.49
C ILE A 34 -17.34 15.65 13.52
N VAL A 35 -16.83 14.44 13.68
CA VAL A 35 -15.41 14.16 13.89
C VAL A 35 -14.87 13.40 12.69
N THR A 36 -13.77 13.88 12.13
CA THR A 36 -13.03 13.22 11.05
C THR A 36 -12.00 12.26 11.63
N LEU A 37 -12.09 11.02 11.18
CA LEU A 37 -11.40 9.86 11.73
C LEU A 37 -10.51 9.24 10.67
N LYS A 38 -9.24 8.98 11.03
CA LYS A 38 -8.32 8.18 10.23
C LYS A 38 -7.98 6.90 10.97
N GLY A 39 -8.15 5.75 10.34
CA GLY A 39 -7.83 4.46 10.95
C GLY A 39 -6.36 4.39 11.35
N ILE A 40 -6.05 3.72 12.47
CA ILE A 40 -4.66 3.59 12.96
C ILE A 40 -3.96 2.31 12.46
N THR A 41 -4.71 1.34 11.94
CA THR A 41 -4.22 0.08 11.36
C THR A 41 -4.70 -0.15 9.93
N TYR A 42 -5.85 0.42 9.59
CA TYR A 42 -6.43 0.41 8.25
C TYR A 42 -6.44 1.81 7.63
N ARG A 43 -6.12 1.89 6.33
CA ARG A 43 -6.18 3.08 5.47
C ARG A 43 -7.62 3.53 5.16
N LEU A 44 -8.42 3.67 6.21
CA LEU A 44 -9.83 4.05 6.17
C LEU A 44 -9.95 5.48 6.68
N GLU A 45 -10.78 6.28 6.01
CA GLU A 45 -11.23 7.58 6.51
C GLU A 45 -12.75 7.59 6.64
N ALA A 46 -13.23 8.05 7.80
CA ALA A 46 -14.64 8.11 8.12
C ALA A 46 -14.98 9.41 8.85
N ASP A 47 -16.26 9.76 8.83
CA ASP A 47 -16.82 10.78 9.72
C ASP A 47 -17.83 10.11 10.65
N ALA A 48 -17.88 10.58 11.89
CA ALA A 48 -18.84 10.12 12.87
C ALA A 48 -19.23 11.25 13.83
N PRO A 49 -20.47 11.26 14.36
CA PRO A 49 -20.82 12.19 15.43
C PRO A 49 -19.99 11.87 16.68
N GLU A 50 -19.61 12.90 17.44
CA GLU A 50 -18.83 12.73 18.69
C GLU A 50 -19.48 11.74 19.66
N GLU A 51 -20.82 11.73 19.71
CA GLU A 51 -21.62 10.81 20.51
C GLU A 51 -21.42 9.33 20.15
N ASP A 52 -20.95 8.99 18.95
CA ASP A 52 -20.65 7.62 18.51
C ASP A 52 -19.26 7.15 18.97
N LEU A 53 -18.44 8.04 19.54
CA LEU A 53 -17.03 7.78 19.81
C LEU A 53 -16.76 7.41 21.25
N ILE A 54 -15.87 6.44 21.43
CA ILE A 54 -15.33 6.05 22.73
C ILE A 54 -13.81 6.09 22.68
N VAL A 55 -13.21 6.94 23.53
CA VAL A 55 -11.75 7.04 23.67
C VAL A 55 -11.20 5.73 24.21
N GLN A 56 -10.19 5.19 23.53
CA GLN A 56 -9.57 3.91 23.88
C GLN A 56 -8.35 4.13 24.79
N PRO A 57 -8.20 3.34 25.86
CA PRO A 57 -7.01 3.40 26.72
C PRO A 57 -5.78 2.89 25.96
N ALA A 58 -4.60 3.45 26.29
CA ALA A 58 -3.34 3.13 25.61
C ALA A 58 -3.00 1.62 25.61
N SER A 59 -3.39 0.89 26.65
CA SER A 59 -3.23 -0.57 26.73
C SER A 59 -4.00 -1.31 25.63
N LYS A 60 -5.28 -0.97 25.40
CA LYS A 60 -6.10 -1.54 24.32
C LYS A 60 -5.56 -1.16 22.94
N VAL A 61 -5.11 0.08 22.77
CA VAL A 61 -4.50 0.53 21.50
C VAL A 61 -3.26 -0.30 21.17
N ARG A 62 -2.40 -0.55 22.15
CA ARG A 62 -1.20 -1.39 21.98
C ARG A 62 -1.57 -2.83 21.62
N GLU A 63 -2.54 -3.41 22.33
CA GLU A 63 -3.03 -4.77 22.05
C GLU A 63 -3.60 -4.88 20.62
N TYR A 64 -4.40 -3.89 20.20
CA TYR A 64 -4.98 -3.84 18.86
C TYR A 64 -3.91 -3.77 17.77
N ARG A 65 -2.92 -2.88 17.93
CA ARG A 65 -1.78 -2.79 17.00
C ARG A 65 -1.01 -4.10 16.92
N ASN A 66 -0.70 -4.70 18.07
CA ASN A 66 0.00 -5.98 18.11
C ASN A 66 -0.77 -7.07 17.34
N LYS A 67 -2.08 -7.17 17.55
CA LYS A 67 -2.93 -8.14 16.83
C LYS A 67 -2.86 -7.96 15.32
N CYS A 68 -2.96 -6.73 14.83
CA CYS A 68 -2.86 -6.45 13.39
C CYS A 68 -1.48 -6.80 12.81
N CYS A 69 -0.40 -6.58 13.58
CA CYS A 69 0.96 -6.81 13.10
C CYS A 69 1.38 -8.29 13.04
N ILE A 70 0.78 -9.19 13.84
CA ILE A 70 1.22 -10.60 13.95
C ILE A 70 1.28 -11.31 12.59
N LEU A 71 0.22 -11.17 11.78
CA LEU A 71 0.16 -11.82 10.46
C LEU A 71 1.21 -11.26 9.51
N ALA A 72 1.43 -9.95 9.55
CA ALA A 72 2.43 -9.29 8.74
C ALA A 72 3.83 -9.76 9.11
N GLU A 73 4.18 -9.75 10.40
CA GLU A 73 5.48 -10.25 10.86
C GLU A 73 5.72 -11.71 10.47
N LYS A 74 4.70 -12.57 10.58
CA LYS A 74 4.80 -13.98 10.19
C LYS A 74 5.12 -14.11 8.70
N LYS A 75 4.47 -13.33 7.84
CA LYS A 75 4.74 -13.31 6.39
C LYS A 75 6.13 -12.77 6.09
N THR A 76 6.54 -11.66 6.70
CA THR A 76 7.89 -11.10 6.51
C THR A 76 8.97 -12.11 6.90
N ARG A 77 8.84 -12.79 8.05
CA ARG A 77 9.74 -13.87 8.46
C ARG A 77 9.76 -15.03 7.45
N ALA A 78 8.61 -15.39 6.89
CA ALA A 78 8.53 -16.42 5.86
C ALA A 78 9.25 -16.00 4.56
N PHE A 79 9.18 -14.73 4.15
CA PHE A 79 9.91 -14.21 2.99
C PHE A 79 11.42 -14.17 3.24
N MET A 80 11.86 -13.67 4.40
CA MET A 80 13.28 -13.63 4.77
C MET A 80 13.89 -15.02 4.84
N SER A 81 13.24 -15.97 5.51
CA SER A 81 13.70 -17.36 5.59
C SER A 81 13.73 -18.07 4.23
N SER A 82 12.79 -17.76 3.34
CA SER A 82 12.79 -18.28 1.97
C SER A 82 13.96 -17.73 1.14
N ARG A 83 14.28 -16.44 1.29
CA ARG A 83 15.46 -15.82 0.65
C ARG A 83 16.77 -16.44 1.15
N ILE A 84 16.90 -16.62 2.48
CA ILE A 84 18.06 -17.29 3.07
C ILE A 84 18.18 -18.72 2.53
N ARG A 85 17.09 -19.49 2.51
CA ARG A 85 17.10 -20.86 1.94
C ARG A 85 17.46 -20.89 0.46
N GLN A 86 17.01 -19.93 -0.35
CA GLN A 86 17.42 -19.82 -1.75
C GLN A 86 18.92 -19.53 -1.88
N ASN A 87 19.45 -18.62 -1.07
CA ASN A 87 20.89 -18.33 -1.03
C ASN A 87 21.71 -19.53 -0.55
N LEU A 88 21.23 -20.28 0.45
CA LEU A 88 21.88 -21.50 0.95
C LEU A 88 21.83 -22.63 -0.09
N LYS A 89 20.68 -22.85 -0.74
CA LYS A 89 20.57 -23.84 -1.84
C LYS A 89 21.54 -23.49 -2.97
N LYS A 90 21.68 -22.22 -3.36
CA LYS A 90 22.73 -21.78 -4.30
C LYS A 90 24.14 -22.14 -3.80
N GLY A 91 24.40 -22.04 -2.49
CA GLY A 91 25.65 -22.46 -1.86
C GLY A 91 25.93 -23.97 -1.92
N TYR A 92 24.91 -24.82 -1.78
CA TYR A 92 25.04 -26.29 -1.85
C TYR A 92 25.18 -26.83 -3.29
N TYR A 93 24.59 -26.18 -4.29
CA TYR A 93 24.73 -26.53 -5.71
C TYR A 93 26.01 -25.97 -6.38
N ARG A 94 26.97 -25.45 -5.61
CA ARG A 94 28.28 -24.95 -6.09
C ARG A 94 29.15 -25.99 -6.81
N SER A 95 28.70 -27.25 -6.90
CA SER A 95 29.40 -28.30 -7.64
C SER A 95 29.10 -28.30 -9.15
N THR A 96 28.07 -27.62 -9.66
CA THR A 96 27.66 -27.78 -11.08
C THR A 96 27.42 -26.52 -11.91
N SER A 97 27.56 -25.32 -11.36
CA SER A 97 27.64 -24.11 -12.20
C SER A 97 28.56 -23.07 -11.55
N LYS A 98 29.66 -22.73 -12.24
CA LYS A 98 30.48 -21.57 -11.91
C LYS A 98 29.57 -20.33 -12.04
N GLU A 99 29.03 -19.82 -10.94
CA GLU A 99 28.53 -18.45 -10.92
C GLU A 99 29.70 -17.56 -11.33
N LEU A 100 29.61 -16.97 -12.53
CA LEU A 100 30.62 -16.05 -13.05
C LEU A 100 30.85 -14.96 -12.00
N PRO A 101 32.08 -14.79 -11.48
CA PRO A 101 32.41 -13.66 -10.64
C PRO A 101 32.01 -12.37 -11.37
N GLY A 102 31.33 -11.46 -10.67
CA GLY A 102 30.85 -10.21 -11.27
C GLY A 102 29.39 -10.21 -11.73
N LYS A 103 28.49 -11.05 -11.22
CA LYS A 103 27.04 -10.81 -11.39
C LYS A 103 26.51 -9.89 -10.28
N TYR A 104 25.60 -8.99 -10.62
CA TYR A 104 24.88 -8.17 -9.64
C TYR A 104 23.37 -8.18 -9.89
N ALA A 105 22.62 -7.90 -8.83
CA ALA A 105 21.16 -7.90 -8.85
C ALA A 105 20.64 -6.47 -8.95
N ARG A 106 19.69 -6.20 -9.86
CA ARG A 106 18.96 -4.93 -9.94
C ARG A 106 17.47 -5.20 -9.76
N PRO A 107 16.95 -5.17 -8.52
CA PRO A 107 15.51 -5.23 -8.29
C PRO A 107 14.82 -3.98 -8.85
N GLY A 108 13.51 -4.08 -9.11
CA GLY A 108 12.72 -2.93 -9.55
C GLY A 108 12.70 -1.83 -8.50
N LYS A 109 12.97 -0.59 -8.92
CA LYS A 109 12.95 0.60 -8.08
C LYS A 109 11.52 1.05 -7.81
N ILE A 110 11.21 1.36 -6.56
CA ILE A 110 9.86 1.71 -6.11
C ILE A 110 9.80 3.21 -5.78
N LEU A 111 8.72 3.87 -6.19
CA LEU A 111 8.27 5.15 -5.67
C LEU A 111 6.93 4.92 -4.95
N HIS A 112 6.87 5.23 -3.67
CA HIS A 112 5.64 5.15 -2.87
C HIS A 112 5.19 6.55 -2.45
N ILE A 113 4.05 6.97 -2.97
CA ILE A 113 3.36 8.20 -2.57
C ILE A 113 2.20 7.82 -1.65
N ASP A 114 2.17 8.37 -0.44
CA ASP A 114 1.10 8.11 0.54
C ASP A 114 0.51 9.41 1.10
N GLY A 115 -0.81 9.44 1.25
CA GLY A 115 -1.55 10.54 1.89
C GLY A 115 -1.47 10.55 3.43
N ASP A 116 -0.83 9.54 4.03
CA ASP A 116 -0.61 9.43 5.46
C ASP A 116 0.85 9.11 5.81
N GLN A 117 1.45 9.96 6.64
CA GLN A 117 2.86 9.88 7.04
C GLN A 117 3.15 8.62 7.87
N ASP A 118 2.26 8.28 8.79
CA ASP A 118 2.46 7.14 9.70
C ASP A 118 2.42 5.81 8.92
N TYR A 119 1.53 5.71 7.92
CA TYR A 119 1.48 4.56 7.01
C TYR A 119 2.66 4.50 6.05
N LEU A 120 3.10 5.65 5.51
CA LEU A 120 4.28 5.70 4.66
C LEU A 120 5.49 5.16 5.40
N GLU A 121 5.76 5.66 6.61
CA GLU A 121 6.90 5.22 7.43
C GLU A 121 6.84 3.72 7.73
N THR A 122 5.65 3.20 8.05
CA THR A 122 5.43 1.77 8.27
C THR A 122 5.80 0.95 7.02
N CYS A 123 5.36 1.39 5.84
CA CYS A 123 5.69 0.72 4.58
C CYS A 123 7.18 0.83 4.24
N LEU A 124 7.78 2.01 4.38
CA LEU A 124 9.22 2.24 4.13
C LEU A 124 10.10 1.36 5.00
N ASN A 125 9.76 1.22 6.29
CA ASN A 125 10.49 0.33 7.19
C ASN A 125 10.39 -1.13 6.74
N GLU A 126 9.23 -1.55 6.24
CA GLU A 126 9.04 -2.92 5.76
C GLU A 126 9.76 -3.18 4.42
N TYR A 127 9.75 -2.22 3.49
CA TYR A 127 10.54 -2.30 2.26
C TYR A 127 12.04 -2.46 2.56
N ARG A 128 12.57 -1.66 3.51
CA ARG A 128 13.99 -1.72 3.91
C ARG A 128 14.36 -3.07 4.50
N LYS A 129 13.53 -3.66 5.37
CA LYS A 129 13.73 -5.02 5.89
C LYS A 129 13.82 -6.07 4.78
N LEU A 130 13.08 -5.87 3.68
CA LEU A 130 13.08 -6.75 2.51
C LEU A 130 14.20 -6.44 1.51
N ALA A 131 15.04 -5.44 1.78
CA ALA A 131 16.12 -4.93 0.92
C ALA A 131 15.63 -4.54 -0.49
N LEU A 132 14.53 -3.77 -0.54
CA LEU A 132 14.00 -3.17 -1.76
C LEU A 132 14.53 -1.74 -1.92
N ASP A 133 14.77 -1.32 -3.17
CA ASP A 133 15.11 0.06 -3.52
C ASP A 133 13.83 0.90 -3.57
N ILE A 134 13.72 1.87 -2.65
CA ILE A 134 12.49 2.60 -2.39
C ILE A 134 12.75 4.09 -2.14
N VAL A 135 11.92 4.93 -2.75
CA VAL A 135 11.72 6.33 -2.41
C VAL A 135 10.29 6.52 -1.90
N GLY A 136 10.13 7.23 -0.79
CA GLY A 136 8.82 7.56 -0.22
C GLY A 136 8.56 9.06 -0.23
N GLU A 137 7.35 9.46 -0.60
CA GLU A 137 6.90 10.86 -0.63
C GLU A 137 5.54 10.99 0.07
N TYR A 138 5.47 11.83 1.10
CA TYR A 138 4.20 12.13 1.76
C TYR A 138 3.47 13.23 1.01
N ILE A 139 2.33 12.88 0.41
CA ILE A 139 1.53 13.79 -0.41
C ILE A 139 0.05 13.51 -0.15
N PRO A 140 -0.69 14.48 0.42
CA PRO A 140 -2.14 14.37 0.60
C PRO A 140 -2.84 13.94 -0.69
N GLU A 141 -3.85 13.09 -0.59
CA GLU A 141 -4.51 12.40 -1.71
C GLU A 141 -4.92 13.39 -2.81
N LYS A 142 -5.49 14.53 -2.40
CA LYS A 142 -5.92 15.63 -3.29
C LYS A 142 -4.81 16.23 -4.15
N LYS A 143 -3.55 16.18 -3.69
CA LYS A 143 -2.37 16.73 -4.37
C LYS A 143 -1.62 15.68 -5.19
N GLN A 144 -1.87 14.39 -4.98
CA GLN A 144 -1.17 13.33 -5.72
C GLN A 144 -1.29 13.49 -7.26
N PRO A 145 -2.46 13.85 -7.84
CA PRO A 145 -2.57 14.05 -9.28
C PRO A 145 -1.63 15.10 -9.86
N SER A 146 -1.41 16.21 -9.16
CA SER A 146 -0.55 17.30 -9.65
C SER A 146 0.94 17.01 -9.49
N GLU A 147 1.32 16.19 -8.51
CA GLU A 147 2.73 15.94 -8.18
C GLU A 147 3.31 14.69 -8.87
N VAL A 148 2.48 13.66 -9.11
CA VAL A 148 2.95 12.33 -9.56
C VAL A 148 3.80 12.39 -10.83
N TYR A 149 3.43 13.23 -11.80
CA TYR A 149 4.15 13.33 -13.08
C TYR A 149 5.60 13.82 -12.87
N ASN A 150 5.79 14.87 -12.07
CA ASN A 150 7.11 15.43 -11.79
C ASN A 150 7.98 14.45 -11.00
N LEU A 151 7.38 13.71 -10.06
CA LEU A 151 8.08 12.71 -9.26
C LEU A 151 8.52 11.51 -10.09
N LEU A 152 7.71 11.09 -11.07
CA LEU A 152 8.09 10.06 -12.03
C LEU A 152 9.28 10.50 -12.89
N GLN A 153 9.29 11.74 -13.38
CA GLN A 153 10.43 12.30 -14.12
C GLN A 153 11.70 12.37 -13.26
N LYS A 154 11.57 12.78 -12.00
CA LYS A 154 12.67 12.91 -11.03
C LYS A 154 13.28 11.56 -10.67
N TYR A 155 12.46 10.60 -10.26
CA TYR A 155 12.93 9.35 -9.65
C TYR A 155 13.04 8.19 -10.62
N LYS A 156 12.33 8.22 -11.75
CA LYS A 156 12.29 7.16 -12.79
C LYS A 156 12.12 5.75 -12.19
N PRO A 157 11.05 5.51 -11.41
CA PRO A 157 10.82 4.20 -10.79
C PRO A 157 10.32 3.17 -11.81
N ASP A 158 10.49 1.88 -11.48
CA ASP A 158 9.88 0.77 -12.21
C ASP A 158 8.47 0.43 -11.67
N ILE A 159 8.22 0.81 -10.42
CA ILE A 159 7.01 0.53 -9.64
C ILE A 159 6.55 1.82 -8.96
N LEU A 160 5.29 2.22 -9.17
CA LEU A 160 4.64 3.35 -8.53
C LEU A 160 3.50 2.86 -7.61
N ILE A 161 3.48 3.36 -6.38
CA ILE A 161 2.44 3.09 -5.38
C ILE A 161 1.75 4.41 -5.03
N LEU A 162 0.42 4.45 -5.22
CA LEU A 162 -0.45 5.59 -4.93
C LEU A 162 -1.45 5.20 -3.85
N THR A 163 -1.18 5.56 -2.60
CA THR A 163 -2.01 5.18 -1.46
C THR A 163 -2.28 6.37 -0.55
N GLY A 164 -3.07 6.16 0.49
CA GLY A 164 -3.56 7.19 1.40
C GLY A 164 -4.73 6.61 2.17
N HIS A 165 -5.72 7.44 2.50
CA HIS A 165 -7.00 6.97 2.98
C HIS A 165 -8.05 7.01 1.89
N ASP A 166 -9.09 6.22 2.06
CA ASP A 166 -10.33 6.34 1.32
C ASP A 166 -11.46 5.82 2.20
N GLY A 167 -12.68 5.92 1.70
CA GLY A 167 -13.85 5.45 2.41
C GLY A 167 -15.11 5.85 1.67
N ILE A 168 -16.16 5.08 1.88
CA ILE A 168 -17.48 5.38 1.33
C ILE A 168 -18.13 6.49 2.17
N ILE A 169 -18.57 7.56 1.52
CA ILE A 169 -19.14 8.75 2.17
C ILE A 169 -20.60 8.50 2.58
N LYS A 170 -21.36 7.71 1.81
CA LYS A 170 -22.79 7.42 2.07
C LYS A 170 -23.05 5.92 2.07
N SER A 171 -23.40 5.36 3.23
CA SER A 171 -23.85 3.98 3.38
C SER A 171 -25.30 3.86 2.88
N GLY A 172 -25.50 3.51 1.60
CA GLY A 172 -26.83 3.23 1.05
C GLY A 172 -27.06 3.57 -0.42
N GLY A 173 -26.08 4.10 -1.16
CA GLY A 173 -26.27 4.54 -2.54
C GLY A 173 -25.10 4.19 -3.47
N ASP A 174 -25.47 3.73 -4.67
CA ASP A 174 -24.65 3.44 -5.87
C ASP A 174 -23.13 3.37 -5.66
N TYR A 175 -22.61 2.16 -5.40
CA TYR A 175 -21.17 1.88 -5.40
C TYR A 175 -20.50 2.10 -6.77
N GLY A 176 -21.29 2.27 -7.83
CA GLY A 176 -20.84 2.64 -9.17
C GLY A 176 -20.53 4.12 -9.35
N ASN A 177 -20.84 4.99 -8.38
CA ASN A 177 -20.59 6.41 -8.47
C ASN A 177 -19.30 6.83 -7.74
N ILE A 178 -18.33 7.36 -8.49
CA ILE A 178 -17.03 7.81 -7.96
C ILE A 178 -17.14 8.92 -6.91
N ASN A 179 -18.23 9.70 -6.93
CA ASN A 179 -18.45 10.78 -5.97
C ASN A 179 -18.90 10.27 -4.59
N ASN A 180 -19.20 8.97 -4.46
CA ASN A 180 -19.52 8.35 -3.17
C ASN A 180 -18.28 7.89 -2.39
N TYR A 181 -17.09 8.16 -2.91
CA TYR A 181 -15.80 7.82 -2.29
C TYR A 181 -15.03 9.10 -1.96
N ARG A 182 -14.34 9.11 -0.82
CA ARG A 182 -13.59 10.29 -0.34
C ARG A 182 -12.47 10.67 -1.29
N HIS A 183 -11.65 9.70 -1.69
CA HIS A 183 -10.39 9.97 -2.38
C HIS A 183 -10.17 9.13 -3.63
N SER A 184 -11.05 8.15 -3.94
CA SER A 184 -10.95 7.35 -5.16
C SER A 184 -10.80 8.19 -6.43
N LYS A 185 -11.47 9.34 -6.53
CA LYS A 185 -11.32 10.26 -7.67
C LYS A 185 -9.87 10.74 -7.82
N HIS A 186 -9.24 11.11 -6.71
CA HIS A 186 -7.85 11.59 -6.71
C HIS A 186 -6.88 10.48 -7.08
N PHE A 187 -7.08 9.26 -6.58
CA PHE A 187 -6.27 8.11 -7.02
C PHE A 187 -6.44 7.83 -8.51
N VAL A 188 -7.67 7.86 -9.03
CA VAL A 188 -7.95 7.68 -10.47
C VAL A 188 -7.23 8.73 -11.30
N ASP A 189 -7.31 10.01 -10.91
CA ASP A 189 -6.66 11.09 -11.64
C ASP A 189 -5.13 10.98 -11.57
N ALA A 190 -4.56 10.59 -10.42
CA ALA A 190 -3.13 10.33 -10.29
C ALA A 190 -2.65 9.14 -11.14
N VAL A 191 -3.45 8.07 -11.26
CA VAL A 191 -3.14 6.94 -12.15
C VAL A 191 -3.13 7.40 -13.62
N LYS A 192 -4.09 8.22 -14.04
CA LYS A 192 -4.12 8.78 -15.41
C LYS A 192 -2.90 9.65 -15.69
N GLU A 193 -2.51 10.50 -14.75
CA GLU A 193 -1.32 11.35 -14.88
C GLU A 193 -0.03 10.51 -14.95
N ALA A 194 0.06 9.44 -14.17
CA ALA A 194 1.14 8.46 -14.28
C ALA A 194 1.16 7.76 -15.65
N ARG A 195 -0.02 7.44 -16.21
CA ARG A 195 -0.14 6.88 -17.56
C ARG A 195 0.10 7.88 -18.69
N ARG A 196 0.00 9.18 -18.42
CA ARG A 196 0.51 10.22 -19.33
C ARG A 196 2.03 10.22 -19.39
N TYR A 197 2.71 9.88 -18.30
CA TYR A 197 4.16 9.73 -18.28
C TYR A 197 4.60 8.43 -18.97
N ASP A 198 3.96 7.31 -18.64
CA ASP A 198 4.22 6.00 -19.26
C ASP A 198 2.92 5.24 -19.51
N SER A 199 2.49 5.23 -20.77
CA SER A 199 1.27 4.55 -21.21
C SER A 199 1.42 3.03 -21.29
N ASP A 200 2.65 2.50 -21.26
CA ASP A 200 2.88 1.06 -21.28
C ASP A 200 2.62 0.46 -19.90
N LEU A 201 1.63 -0.44 -19.85
CA LEU A 201 1.28 -1.19 -18.64
C LEU A 201 2.43 -2.08 -18.15
N ASN A 202 3.32 -2.48 -19.05
CA ASN A 202 4.52 -3.25 -18.75
C ASN A 202 5.75 -2.37 -18.48
N GLY A 203 5.71 -1.08 -18.80
CA GLY A 203 6.77 -0.10 -18.56
C GLY A 203 6.80 0.34 -17.10
N LEU A 204 5.70 0.90 -16.62
CA LEU A 204 5.51 1.30 -15.22
C LEU A 204 4.44 0.44 -14.54
N PHE A 205 4.81 -0.31 -13.51
CA PHE A 205 3.83 -1.05 -12.70
C PHE A 205 3.18 -0.09 -11.69
N ILE A 206 1.85 -0.02 -11.65
CA ILE A 206 1.10 0.87 -10.76
C ILE A 206 0.21 0.06 -9.81
N PHE A 207 0.36 0.28 -8.52
CA PHE A 207 -0.63 -0.10 -7.50
C PHE A 207 -1.32 1.16 -6.98
N ALA A 208 -2.66 1.16 -6.88
CA ALA A 208 -3.40 2.31 -6.39
C ALA A 208 -4.55 1.99 -5.43
N GLY A 209 -4.86 2.95 -4.55
CA GLY A 209 -6.05 2.95 -3.69
C GLY A 209 -5.77 2.64 -2.23
N ALA A 210 -6.86 2.61 -1.46
CA ALA A 210 -6.88 2.43 -0.03
C ALA A 210 -8.09 1.55 0.38
N CYS A 211 -8.47 1.57 1.66
CA CYS A 211 -9.64 0.81 2.11
C CYS A 211 -10.90 1.32 1.42
N GLN A 212 -11.74 0.39 0.96
CA GLN A 212 -13.00 0.69 0.30
C GLN A 212 -12.89 1.50 -1.01
N SER A 213 -11.72 1.59 -1.64
CA SER A 213 -11.57 2.34 -2.89
C SER A 213 -12.40 1.77 -4.04
N PHE A 214 -12.72 2.62 -5.01
CA PHE A 214 -13.42 2.27 -6.25
C PHE A 214 -12.50 1.52 -7.22
N TYR A 215 -12.20 0.28 -6.86
CA TYR A 215 -11.33 -0.65 -7.58
C TYR A 215 -11.51 -0.63 -9.11
N LYS A 216 -12.76 -0.72 -9.59
CA LYS A 216 -13.06 -0.81 -11.02
C LYS A 216 -12.53 0.40 -11.80
N GLU A 217 -12.73 1.61 -11.29
CA GLU A 217 -12.26 2.82 -11.97
C GLU A 217 -10.74 2.99 -11.88
N LEU A 218 -10.10 2.49 -10.82
CA LEU A 218 -8.63 2.46 -10.72
C LEU A 218 -7.99 1.56 -11.78
N ILE A 219 -8.52 0.34 -11.95
CA ILE A 219 -8.05 -0.57 -13.01
C ILE A 219 -8.32 0.03 -14.39
N LYS A 220 -9.53 0.58 -14.61
CA LYS A 220 -9.89 1.24 -15.87
C LYS A 220 -9.00 2.45 -16.19
N ALA A 221 -8.53 3.18 -15.17
CA ALA A 221 -7.59 4.28 -15.33
C ALA A 221 -6.18 3.84 -15.73
N GLY A 222 -5.86 2.54 -15.61
CA GLY A 222 -4.58 1.96 -16.01
C GLY A 222 -3.71 1.47 -14.86
N ALA A 223 -4.24 1.33 -13.65
CA ALA A 223 -3.52 0.66 -12.57
C ALA A 223 -3.34 -0.83 -12.89
N ASN A 224 -2.15 -1.39 -12.63
CA ASN A 224 -1.93 -2.83 -12.73
C ASN A 224 -2.69 -3.56 -11.62
N PHE A 225 -2.63 -3.00 -10.41
CA PHE A 225 -3.29 -3.51 -9.22
C PHE A 225 -4.01 -2.39 -8.49
N ALA A 226 -5.11 -2.73 -7.83
CA ALA A 226 -5.86 -1.79 -7.03
C ALA A 226 -6.43 -2.44 -5.77
N SER A 227 -6.69 -1.59 -4.79
CA SER A 227 -7.23 -1.97 -3.49
C SER A 227 -8.76 -2.12 -3.50
N SER A 228 -9.24 -2.98 -2.61
CA SER A 228 -10.62 -3.20 -2.19
C SER A 228 -11.64 -3.48 -3.31
N PRO A 229 -11.46 -4.55 -4.13
CA PRO A 229 -12.48 -4.99 -5.09
C PRO A 229 -13.84 -5.22 -4.43
N ASN A 230 -13.86 -5.82 -3.24
CA ASN A 230 -15.08 -6.06 -2.45
C ASN A 230 -15.41 -4.94 -1.46
N ARG A 231 -14.75 -3.77 -1.56
CA ARG A 231 -14.93 -2.63 -0.65
C ARG A 231 -14.68 -2.96 0.84
N ILE A 232 -13.72 -3.85 1.09
CA ILE A 232 -13.30 -4.23 2.44
C ILE A 232 -12.11 -3.39 2.93
N LEU A 233 -11.79 -3.55 4.22
CA LEU A 233 -10.55 -3.03 4.80
C LEU A 233 -9.36 -3.85 4.31
N ILE A 234 -8.28 -3.16 3.92
CA ILE A 234 -7.05 -3.79 3.47
C ILE A 234 -5.91 -3.55 4.44
N HIS A 235 -5.00 -4.51 4.57
CA HIS A 235 -3.86 -4.36 5.45
C HIS A 235 -2.85 -3.34 4.88
N ALA A 236 -2.30 -2.47 5.72
CA ALA A 236 -1.37 -1.42 5.30
C ALA A 236 -0.13 -1.94 4.54
N LEU A 237 0.30 -3.16 4.85
CA LEU A 237 1.45 -3.83 4.23
C LEU A 237 1.13 -4.66 2.97
N ASP A 238 -0.14 -4.73 2.53
CA ASP A 238 -0.46 -5.42 1.27
C ASP A 238 0.23 -4.82 0.03
N PRO A 239 0.28 -3.47 -0.16
CA PRO A 239 1.06 -2.89 -1.24
C PRO A 239 2.54 -3.30 -1.18
N VAL A 240 3.11 -3.41 0.02
CA VAL A 240 4.51 -3.82 0.22
C VAL A 240 4.75 -5.22 -0.35
N TYR A 241 3.85 -6.17 -0.06
CA TYR A 241 3.99 -7.53 -0.55
C TYR A 241 3.74 -7.68 -2.05
N VAL A 242 2.82 -6.90 -2.61
CA VAL A 242 2.63 -6.80 -4.06
C VAL A 242 3.93 -6.31 -4.72
N CYS A 243 4.50 -5.21 -4.24
CA CYS A 243 5.75 -4.66 -4.76
C CYS A 243 6.90 -5.66 -4.65
N ARG A 244 7.06 -6.30 -3.48
CA ARG A 244 8.12 -7.29 -3.25
C ARG A 244 8.07 -8.39 -4.30
N LYS A 245 6.87 -8.89 -4.61
CA LYS A 245 6.69 -9.94 -5.61
C LYS A 245 7.09 -9.47 -7.00
N VAL A 246 6.66 -8.28 -7.41
CA VAL A 246 6.95 -7.73 -8.74
C VAL A 246 8.42 -7.32 -8.89
N ALA A 247 8.98 -6.63 -7.89
CA ALA A 247 10.35 -6.11 -7.88
C ALA A 247 11.42 -7.20 -7.93
N PHE A 248 11.15 -8.38 -7.35
CA PHE A 248 12.05 -9.53 -7.35
C PHE A 248 11.68 -10.62 -8.38
N THR A 249 10.70 -10.37 -9.24
CA THR A 249 10.40 -11.27 -10.36
C THR A 249 11.09 -10.76 -11.62
N GLY A 250 11.71 -11.65 -12.40
CA GLY A 250 12.42 -11.29 -13.63
C GLY A 250 11.53 -10.59 -14.65
N ILE A 251 12.10 -9.66 -15.42
CA ILE A 251 11.39 -8.91 -16.48
C ILE A 251 10.74 -9.79 -17.56
N ASN A 252 11.23 -11.02 -17.75
CA ASN A 252 10.72 -11.98 -18.73
C ASN A 252 9.66 -12.93 -18.15
N LYS A 253 9.33 -12.79 -16.87
CA LYS A 253 8.38 -13.66 -16.19
C LYS A 253 7.04 -12.95 -16.00
N LEU A 254 6.01 -13.50 -16.62
CA LEU A 254 4.63 -13.10 -16.45
C LEU A 254 4.10 -13.62 -15.10
N LEU A 255 3.47 -12.73 -14.33
CA LEU A 255 2.79 -13.06 -13.09
C LEU A 255 1.28 -13.00 -13.29
N SER A 256 0.57 -14.05 -12.86
CA SER A 256 -0.89 -13.99 -12.78
C SER A 256 -1.32 -13.14 -11.58
N PRO A 257 -2.53 -12.54 -11.61
CA PRO A 257 -3.06 -11.82 -10.46
C PRO A 257 -3.06 -12.66 -9.17
N LYS A 258 -3.42 -13.93 -9.29
CA LYS A 258 -3.47 -14.89 -8.18
C LYS A 258 -2.08 -15.09 -7.53
N ASP A 259 -1.02 -15.17 -8.34
CA ASP A 259 0.34 -15.36 -7.82
C ASP A 259 0.84 -14.20 -6.97
N ILE A 260 0.40 -12.98 -7.30
CA ILE A 260 0.71 -11.76 -6.56
C ILE A 260 -0.16 -11.69 -5.30
N ILE A 261 -1.47 -11.94 -5.42
CA ILE A 261 -2.42 -11.85 -4.32
C ILE A 261 -2.12 -12.85 -3.20
N ASN A 262 -1.64 -14.06 -3.51
CA ASN A 262 -1.28 -15.07 -2.51
C ASN A 262 -0.24 -14.57 -1.48
N ASP A 263 0.58 -13.60 -1.85
CA ASP A 263 1.58 -13.02 -0.96
C ASP A 263 0.99 -11.94 -0.03
N THR A 264 -0.20 -11.40 -0.32
CA THR A 264 -0.90 -10.37 0.49
C THR A 264 -1.61 -10.97 1.72
N ILE A 265 -1.96 -10.12 2.68
CA ILE A 265 -2.72 -10.48 3.90
C ILE A 265 -4.22 -10.45 3.60
N SER A 266 -4.76 -9.41 2.97
CA SER A 266 -6.20 -9.29 2.71
C SER A 266 -6.70 -10.17 1.55
N GLY A 267 -5.80 -10.76 0.77
CA GLY A 267 -6.17 -11.71 -0.28
C GLY A 267 -7.01 -11.09 -1.39
N SER A 268 -7.77 -11.92 -2.12
CA SER A 268 -8.52 -11.51 -3.32
C SER A 268 -9.72 -10.61 -3.04
N GLU A 269 -10.22 -10.61 -1.81
CA GLU A 269 -11.28 -9.69 -1.41
C GLU A 269 -10.75 -8.25 -1.25
N GLY A 270 -9.49 -8.14 -0.83
CA GLY A 270 -8.82 -6.88 -0.54
C GLY A 270 -7.97 -6.35 -1.69
N ILE A 271 -7.36 -7.19 -2.51
CA ILE A 271 -6.45 -6.77 -3.57
C ILE A 271 -6.82 -7.47 -4.87
N GLY A 272 -6.86 -6.71 -5.96
CA GLY A 272 -7.08 -7.24 -7.30
C GLY A 272 -6.18 -6.57 -8.33
N GLY A 273 -6.08 -7.16 -9.52
CA GLY A 273 -5.29 -6.59 -10.60
C GLY A 273 -5.35 -7.42 -11.87
N VAL A 274 -4.49 -7.04 -12.82
CA VAL A 274 -4.29 -7.73 -14.09
C VAL A 274 -2.91 -8.37 -14.15
N GLN A 275 -2.69 -9.26 -15.12
CA GLN A 275 -1.38 -9.87 -15.33
C GLN A 275 -0.30 -8.81 -15.53
N SER A 276 0.92 -9.07 -15.06
CA SER A 276 2.03 -8.12 -15.15
C SER A 276 3.37 -8.84 -15.20
N PHE A 277 4.35 -8.26 -15.90
CA PHE A 277 5.72 -8.74 -15.86
C PHE A 277 6.44 -8.28 -14.59
N GLY A 278 7.44 -9.05 -14.18
CA GLY A 278 8.36 -8.65 -13.13
C GLY A 278 9.25 -7.47 -13.51
N LYS A 279 10.01 -6.93 -12.55
CA LYS A 279 10.90 -5.78 -12.71
C LYS A 279 12.37 -6.05 -12.36
N TYR A 280 12.70 -7.28 -11.99
CA TYR A 280 14.05 -7.69 -11.61
C TYR A 280 14.94 -7.94 -12.84
N ARG A 281 16.20 -7.50 -12.76
CA ARG A 281 17.24 -7.73 -13.77
C ARG A 281 18.50 -8.30 -13.13
N ASP A 282 19.15 -9.22 -13.83
CA ASP A 282 20.53 -9.63 -13.55
C ASP A 282 21.48 -8.77 -14.39
N GLY A 283 22.51 -8.23 -13.75
CA GLY A 283 23.57 -7.44 -14.38
C GLY A 283 24.91 -8.15 -14.38
N PHE A 284 25.77 -7.80 -15.35
CA PHE A 284 27.14 -8.32 -15.51
C PHE A 284 27.95 -7.41 -16.47
N PRO A 285 29.26 -7.19 -16.23
CA PRO A 285 29.99 -7.50 -15.01
C PRO A 285 29.69 -6.49 -13.89
N ALA A 286 29.89 -6.89 -12.63
CA ALA A 286 29.89 -6.01 -11.49
C ALA A 286 31.26 -5.34 -11.43
N GLU A 287 31.27 -4.03 -11.20
CA GLU A 287 32.52 -3.29 -11.07
C GLU A 287 33.32 -3.78 -9.85
N PRO A 288 34.65 -3.98 -9.99
CA PRO A 288 35.48 -4.54 -8.93
C PRO A 288 35.83 -3.54 -7.82
N TYR A 289 35.39 -2.29 -7.93
CA TYR A 289 35.84 -1.18 -7.07
C TYR A 289 34.82 -0.75 -5.99
N ASN A 290 33.65 -1.38 -5.92
CA ASN A 290 32.64 -1.08 -4.89
C ASN A 290 32.78 -2.02 -3.70
N ASN A 291 33.38 -1.53 -2.60
CA ASN A 291 33.26 -2.06 -1.25
C ASN A 291 32.08 -1.41 -0.52
#